data_AF-A0A842LIA8-F1
#
_entry.id   AF-A0A842LIA8-F1
#
_cell.length_a   1.000
_cell.length_b   1.000
_cell.length_c   1.000
_cell.angle_alpha   90.00
_cell.angle_beta   90.00
_cell.angle_gamma   90.00
#
_symmetry.space_group_name_H-M   'P 1'
#
loop_
_entity.id
_entity.type
_entity.pdbx_description
1 polymer ?
#
loop_
_entity_poly.entity_id
_entity_poly.type
_entity_poly.pdbx_seq_one_letter_code
_entity_poly.pdbx_strand_id
1 'polypeptide(L)'
;MKVSVVLPAHNEEKNIREAVERTLEKLNELGVDYEIIIAEDGSEDRTYEIALELSKRYERVRVLHSEERLGRGEALRRAFRVSQGEIVLYMDTDLATDLSHISDVLRLMEEGYDIVVGSRKSSLAKRTFLRRTLSFFYNLWVRILLKSKIRDHQCGFKAFRREKILEILEEVKDGGWFWDTEVLVRAQRKGLEIAELPVSWTEKGDTKVRFLRDSLEMGLSALLLRIELMKGEERWSAGAIFAAILIIGSLIFISGSQKIFSSLMSISPALLAVASLLYLFSLLLRALRYSIILRRMDKEISLSTSANLIFLSQSLNIVLPGRLGDLSRVYLLRRYSGISVIASLSSLISERLFDLLSISLLAALSIILLGLSFRGLNSIPLAIILLILLLIILLFIPRFSGVSRISLHLQKLLEDTRETFRISAIPPILIISILIWIIEASVCYVLLLSLFHVPFSLTLLSISIGNLIKALPLTPGGIGTYEAGVTALLSSGGVPLEISFTVALVDHALKNLLTLLFGALSLKNFGISLSSLKEGLKSVEPR
;
A
#
# COMPACT_ATOMS: atom_id res chain seq x y z
N MET A 1 -30.19 -32.41 -8.14
CA MET A 1 -29.28 -31.38 -8.70
C MET A 1 -28.73 -31.90 -10.02
N LYS A 2 -28.73 -31.06 -11.06
CA LYS A 2 -28.07 -31.39 -12.33
C LYS A 2 -26.60 -30.97 -12.31
N VAL A 3 -25.69 -31.82 -12.79
CA VAL A 3 -24.24 -31.59 -12.78
C VAL A 3 -23.68 -31.52 -14.20
N SER A 4 -22.99 -30.44 -14.55
CA SER A 4 -22.19 -30.38 -15.79
C SER A 4 -20.74 -30.67 -15.46
N VAL A 5 -20.20 -31.79 -15.95
CA VAL A 5 -18.77 -32.09 -15.83
C VAL A 5 -18.03 -31.58 -17.05
N VAL A 6 -17.05 -30.70 -16.85
CA VAL A 6 -16.27 -30.06 -17.91
C VAL A 6 -14.86 -30.64 -17.92
N LEU A 7 -14.47 -31.18 -19.08
CA LEU A 7 -13.15 -31.78 -19.32
C LEU A 7 -12.40 -30.92 -20.35
N PRO A 8 -11.45 -30.06 -19.96
CA PRO A 8 -10.63 -29.31 -20.90
C PRO A 8 -9.66 -30.25 -21.60
N ALA A 9 -9.62 -30.20 -22.93
CA ALA A 9 -8.85 -31.12 -23.75
C ALA A 9 -8.04 -30.37 -24.80
N HIS A 10 -6.72 -30.54 -24.76
CA HIS A 10 -5.82 -30.14 -25.84
C HIS A 10 -4.69 -31.14 -25.96
N ASN A 11 -4.59 -31.82 -27.09
CA ASN A 11 -3.63 -32.89 -27.33
C ASN A 11 -3.72 -34.07 -26.32
N GLU A 12 -4.94 -34.41 -25.91
CA GLU A 12 -5.29 -35.44 -24.92
C GLU A 12 -5.70 -36.78 -25.56
N GLU A 13 -5.22 -37.11 -26.78
CA GLU A 13 -5.61 -38.31 -27.54
C GLU A 13 -5.54 -39.59 -26.69
N LYS A 14 -4.50 -39.70 -25.84
CA LYS A 14 -4.24 -40.86 -24.99
C LYS A 14 -5.20 -40.98 -23.80
N ASN A 15 -5.75 -39.88 -23.32
CA ASN A 15 -6.44 -39.81 -22.02
C ASN A 15 -7.95 -39.59 -22.19
N ILE A 16 -8.39 -38.83 -23.20
CA ILE A 16 -9.76 -38.31 -23.28
C ILE A 16 -10.85 -39.39 -23.28
N ARG A 17 -10.59 -40.53 -23.95
CA ARG A 17 -11.55 -41.65 -24.00
C ARG A 17 -11.75 -42.27 -22.62
N GLU A 18 -10.67 -42.64 -21.94
CA GLU A 18 -10.74 -43.21 -20.60
C GLU A 18 -11.38 -42.20 -19.62
N ALA A 19 -11.00 -40.93 -19.71
CA ALA A 19 -11.53 -39.87 -18.86
C ALA A 19 -13.06 -39.77 -18.95
N VAL A 20 -13.61 -39.74 -20.17
CA VAL A 20 -15.05 -39.65 -20.40
C VAL A 20 -15.75 -40.92 -19.95
N GLU A 21 -15.27 -42.10 -20.34
CA GLU A 21 -15.94 -43.37 -20.03
C GLU A 21 -15.97 -43.64 -18.52
N ARG A 22 -14.87 -43.42 -17.80
CA ARG A 22 -14.82 -43.59 -16.34
C ARG A 22 -15.64 -42.53 -15.59
N THR A 23 -15.72 -41.32 -16.13
CA THR A 23 -16.59 -40.27 -15.55
C THR A 23 -18.07 -40.64 -15.74
N LEU A 24 -18.45 -41.16 -16.91
CA LEU A 24 -19.82 -41.66 -17.16
C LEU A 24 -20.19 -42.77 -16.17
N GLU A 25 -19.32 -43.78 -16.02
CA GLU A 25 -19.51 -44.87 -15.07
C GLU A 25 -19.73 -44.33 -13.65
N LYS A 26 -18.88 -43.40 -13.20
CA LYS A 26 -18.98 -42.84 -11.85
C LYS A 26 -20.26 -42.03 -11.64
N LEU A 27 -20.65 -41.20 -12.60
CA LEU A 27 -21.87 -40.39 -12.48
C LEU A 27 -23.15 -41.25 -12.53
N ASN A 28 -23.13 -42.32 -13.32
CA ASN A 28 -24.20 -43.31 -13.34
C ASN A 28 -24.31 -44.06 -12.00
N GLU A 29 -23.19 -44.47 -11.41
CA GLU A 29 -23.14 -45.09 -10.08
C GLU A 29 -23.74 -44.18 -8.99
N LEU A 30 -23.47 -42.87 -9.07
CA LEU A 30 -23.99 -41.88 -8.13
C LEU A 30 -25.47 -41.54 -8.35
N GLY A 31 -26.09 -41.96 -9.46
CA GLY A 31 -27.50 -41.75 -9.75
C GLY A 31 -27.90 -40.28 -9.95
N VAL A 32 -26.96 -39.42 -10.33
CA VAL A 32 -27.22 -37.98 -10.54
C VAL A 32 -27.64 -37.67 -11.98
N ASP A 33 -28.37 -36.57 -12.18
CA ASP A 33 -28.59 -36.03 -13.52
C ASP A 33 -27.36 -35.23 -13.97
N TYR A 34 -26.87 -35.48 -15.18
CA TYR A 34 -25.60 -34.91 -15.62
C TYR A 34 -25.48 -34.71 -17.13
N GLU A 35 -24.57 -33.83 -17.51
CA GLU A 35 -23.96 -33.77 -18.84
C GLU A 35 -22.42 -33.73 -18.71
N ILE A 36 -21.72 -34.22 -19.72
CA ILE A 36 -20.27 -34.07 -19.83
C ILE A 36 -19.99 -33.16 -21.03
N ILE A 37 -19.20 -32.11 -20.82
CA ILE A 37 -18.76 -31.18 -21.85
C ILE A 37 -17.26 -31.33 -22.03
N ILE A 38 -16.85 -31.85 -23.19
CA ILE A 38 -15.46 -31.87 -23.62
C ILE A 38 -15.16 -30.48 -24.20
N ALA A 39 -14.36 -29.69 -23.49
CA ALA A 39 -13.93 -28.36 -23.90
C ALA A 39 -12.62 -28.48 -24.67
N GLU A 40 -12.74 -28.82 -25.95
CA GLU A 40 -11.64 -29.02 -26.87
C GLU A 40 -11.06 -27.65 -27.31
N ASP A 41 -9.73 -27.53 -27.29
CA ASP A 41 -8.99 -26.26 -27.44
C ASP A 41 -7.93 -26.33 -28.54
N GLY A 42 -8.34 -26.60 -29.78
CA GLY A 42 -7.48 -26.51 -30.96
C GLY A 42 -6.33 -27.53 -30.95
N SER A 43 -6.66 -28.81 -30.74
CA SER A 43 -5.70 -29.91 -30.73
C SER A 43 -5.14 -30.20 -32.13
N GLU A 44 -3.88 -30.60 -32.17
CA GLU A 44 -3.17 -31.01 -33.40
C GLU A 44 -3.15 -32.55 -33.56
N ASP A 45 -3.57 -33.28 -32.53
CA ASP A 45 -3.68 -34.74 -32.53
C ASP A 45 -5.14 -35.21 -32.72
N ARG A 46 -5.41 -36.50 -32.50
CA ARG A 46 -6.75 -37.09 -32.69
C ARG A 46 -7.73 -36.79 -31.54
N THR A 47 -7.43 -35.87 -30.63
CA THR A 47 -8.32 -35.52 -29.50
C THR A 47 -9.71 -35.12 -29.96
N TYR A 48 -9.81 -34.23 -30.95
CA TYR A 48 -11.11 -33.76 -31.45
C TYR A 48 -11.91 -34.87 -32.12
N GLU A 49 -11.26 -35.72 -32.94
CA GLU A 49 -11.89 -36.88 -33.56
C GLU A 49 -12.50 -37.81 -32.50
N ILE A 50 -11.72 -38.16 -31.47
CA ILE A 50 -12.15 -39.02 -30.38
C ILE A 50 -13.30 -38.37 -29.59
N ALA A 51 -13.21 -37.08 -29.30
CA ALA A 51 -14.26 -36.33 -28.61
C ALA A 51 -15.58 -36.38 -29.41
N LEU A 52 -15.51 -36.20 -30.73
CA LEU A 52 -16.68 -36.25 -31.61
C LEU A 52 -17.31 -37.64 -31.65
N GLU A 53 -16.50 -38.70 -31.74
CA GLU A 53 -16.97 -40.09 -31.62
C GLU A 53 -17.72 -40.33 -30.31
N LEU A 54 -17.18 -39.85 -29.19
CA LEU A 54 -17.78 -40.00 -27.86
C LEU A 54 -19.13 -39.27 -27.77
N SER A 55 -19.24 -38.07 -28.32
CA SER A 55 -20.52 -37.34 -28.34
C SER A 55 -21.61 -37.99 -29.20
N LYS A 56 -21.22 -38.70 -30.26
CA LYS A 56 -22.16 -39.50 -31.07
C LYS A 56 -22.59 -40.78 -30.36
N ARG A 57 -21.69 -41.37 -29.56
CA ARG A 57 -21.94 -42.62 -28.84
C ARG A 57 -22.78 -42.42 -27.58
N TYR A 58 -22.58 -41.32 -26.87
CA TYR A 58 -23.22 -41.04 -25.58
C TYR A 58 -24.01 -39.74 -25.64
N GLU A 59 -25.34 -39.82 -25.53
CA GLU A 59 -26.25 -38.64 -25.62
C GLU A 59 -25.95 -37.56 -24.56
N ARG A 60 -25.40 -37.95 -23.41
CA ARG A 60 -25.01 -37.05 -22.32
C ARG A 60 -23.65 -36.38 -22.52
N VAL A 61 -22.94 -36.65 -23.62
CA VAL A 61 -21.60 -36.11 -23.91
C VAL A 61 -21.70 -35.10 -25.04
N ARG A 62 -21.18 -33.88 -24.82
CA ARG A 62 -21.13 -32.79 -25.78
C ARG A 62 -19.69 -32.34 -26.00
N VAL A 63 -19.37 -31.90 -27.21
CA VAL A 63 -18.07 -31.32 -27.53
C VAL A 63 -18.24 -29.85 -27.85
N LEU A 64 -17.39 -29.02 -27.25
CA LEU A 64 -17.15 -27.65 -27.67
C LEU A 64 -15.77 -27.61 -28.32
N HIS A 65 -15.74 -27.36 -29.63
CA HIS A 65 -14.51 -27.26 -30.42
C HIS A 65 -14.07 -25.81 -30.58
N SER A 66 -12.76 -25.62 -30.67
CA SER A 66 -12.12 -24.39 -31.13
C SER A 66 -11.10 -24.72 -32.21
N GLU A 67 -11.15 -24.03 -33.34
CA GLU A 67 -10.18 -24.21 -34.44
C GLU A 67 -8.76 -23.80 -34.02
N GLU A 68 -8.66 -22.75 -33.20
CA GLU A 68 -7.40 -22.24 -32.67
C GLU A 68 -7.28 -22.51 -31.17
N ARG A 69 -6.04 -22.63 -30.69
CA ARG A 69 -5.71 -22.74 -29.27
C ARG A 69 -5.96 -21.42 -28.54
N LEU A 70 -7.04 -21.37 -27.76
CA LEU A 70 -7.44 -20.22 -26.95
C LEU A 70 -6.75 -20.21 -25.59
N GLY A 71 -6.39 -21.39 -25.08
CA GLY A 71 -5.87 -21.57 -23.74
C GLY A 71 -6.93 -22.09 -22.76
N ARG A 72 -6.46 -22.77 -21.72
CA ARG A 72 -7.31 -23.53 -20.79
C ARG A 72 -8.41 -22.68 -20.14
N GLY A 73 -8.08 -21.46 -19.70
CA GLY A 73 -9.04 -20.57 -19.06
C GLY A 73 -10.19 -20.15 -19.99
N GLU A 74 -9.89 -19.85 -21.25
CA GLU A 74 -10.92 -19.54 -22.25
C GLU A 74 -11.77 -20.75 -22.62
N ALA A 75 -11.16 -21.92 -22.80
CA ALA A 75 -11.87 -23.16 -23.05
C ALA A 75 -12.87 -23.48 -21.92
N LEU A 76 -12.42 -23.34 -20.66
CA LEU A 76 -13.27 -23.49 -19.48
C LEU A 76 -14.37 -22.43 -19.44
N ARG A 77 -14.05 -21.15 -19.69
CA ARG A 77 -15.05 -20.06 -19.71
C ARG A 77 -16.16 -20.33 -20.74
N ARG A 78 -15.80 -20.78 -21.94
CA ARG A 78 -16.77 -21.16 -22.99
C ARG A 78 -17.66 -22.31 -22.54
N ALA A 79 -17.07 -23.36 -21.99
CA ALA A 79 -17.79 -24.53 -21.51
C ALA A 79 -18.74 -24.21 -20.34
N PHE A 80 -18.28 -23.38 -19.40
CA PHE A 80 -19.09 -22.99 -18.24
C PHE A 80 -20.32 -22.18 -18.67
N ARG A 81 -20.21 -21.33 -19.70
CA ARG A 81 -21.34 -20.55 -20.24
C ARG A 81 -22.44 -21.42 -20.85
N VAL A 82 -22.08 -22.48 -21.57
CA VAL A 82 -23.06 -23.36 -22.24
C VAL A 82 -23.52 -24.54 -21.37
N SER A 83 -22.92 -24.70 -20.19
CA SER A 83 -23.33 -25.68 -19.20
C SER A 83 -24.77 -25.44 -18.75
N GLN A 84 -25.47 -26.51 -18.42
CA GLN A 84 -26.88 -26.51 -18.02
C GLN A 84 -27.10 -27.03 -16.59
N GLY A 85 -26.06 -27.58 -15.96
CA GLY A 85 -26.11 -28.06 -14.58
C GLY A 85 -26.13 -26.92 -13.57
N GLU A 86 -26.77 -27.15 -12.44
CA GLU A 86 -26.72 -26.24 -11.28
C GLU A 86 -25.32 -26.19 -10.67
N ILE A 87 -24.60 -27.32 -10.74
CA ILE A 87 -23.19 -27.45 -10.40
C ILE A 87 -22.38 -27.62 -11.69
N VAL A 88 -21.29 -26.87 -11.82
CA VAL A 88 -20.27 -27.09 -12.86
C VAL A 88 -19.03 -27.68 -12.18
N LEU A 89 -18.74 -28.95 -12.46
CA LEU A 89 -17.53 -29.63 -12.01
C LEU A 89 -16.49 -29.60 -13.13
N TYR A 90 -15.36 -28.97 -12.89
CA TYR A 90 -14.19 -29.01 -13.76
C TYR A 90 -13.20 -30.06 -13.24
N MET A 91 -12.70 -30.92 -14.15
CA MET A 91 -11.56 -31.79 -13.85
C MET A 91 -10.61 -32.04 -15.02
N ASP A 92 -9.33 -32.26 -14.73
CA ASP A 92 -8.30 -32.64 -15.71
C ASP A 92 -8.58 -34.03 -16.33
N THR A 93 -8.23 -34.20 -17.61
CA THR A 93 -8.46 -35.43 -18.40
C THR A 93 -7.49 -36.56 -18.06
N ASP A 94 -6.41 -36.29 -17.34
CA ASP A 94 -5.41 -37.32 -16.97
C ASP A 94 -5.88 -38.24 -15.84
N LEU A 95 -7.05 -37.98 -15.26
CA LEU A 95 -7.58 -38.68 -14.09
C LEU A 95 -6.57 -38.74 -12.94
N ALA A 96 -5.77 -37.68 -12.77
CA ALA A 96 -4.83 -37.57 -11.68
C ALA A 96 -5.53 -37.51 -10.31
N THR A 97 -6.73 -36.93 -10.27
CA THR A 97 -7.60 -36.92 -9.09
C THR A 97 -8.53 -38.13 -9.09
N ASP A 98 -8.62 -38.82 -7.96
CA ASP A 98 -9.53 -39.96 -7.81
C ASP A 98 -11.00 -39.54 -7.97
N LEU A 99 -11.74 -40.23 -8.86
CA LEU A 99 -13.14 -39.97 -9.17
C LEU A 99 -14.09 -40.20 -7.99
N SER A 100 -13.66 -40.96 -6.97
CA SER A 100 -14.43 -41.13 -5.73
C SER A 100 -14.71 -39.80 -5.04
N HIS A 101 -13.86 -38.78 -5.21
CA HIS A 101 -14.07 -37.45 -4.64
C HIS A 101 -15.21 -36.65 -5.29
N ILE A 102 -15.81 -37.13 -6.39
CA ILE A 102 -17.01 -36.50 -6.94
C ILE A 102 -18.16 -36.51 -5.91
N SER A 103 -18.33 -37.59 -5.16
CA SER A 103 -19.38 -37.65 -4.12
C SER A 103 -19.11 -36.67 -2.98
N ASP A 104 -17.85 -36.50 -2.58
CA ASP A 104 -17.44 -35.52 -1.57
C ASP A 104 -17.74 -34.08 -2.01
N VAL A 105 -17.46 -33.78 -3.28
CA VAL A 105 -17.75 -32.48 -3.87
C VAL A 105 -19.25 -32.22 -3.86
N LEU A 106 -20.07 -33.17 -4.34
CA LEU A 106 -21.53 -32.99 -4.40
C LEU A 106 -22.12 -32.77 -3.01
N ARG A 107 -21.65 -33.52 -2.00
CA ARG A 107 -22.05 -33.34 -0.60
C ARG A 107 -21.74 -31.91 -0.11
N LEU A 108 -20.53 -31.40 -0.34
CA LEU A 108 -20.17 -30.03 0.06
C LEU A 108 -20.99 -28.97 -0.69
N MET A 109 -21.31 -29.21 -1.97
CA MET A 109 -22.19 -28.32 -2.73
C MET A 109 -23.63 -28.32 -2.16
N GLU A 110 -24.11 -29.45 -1.65
CA GLU A 110 -25.41 -29.56 -0.96
C GLU A 110 -25.39 -28.87 0.42
N GLU A 111 -24.27 -28.95 1.15
CA GLU A 111 -24.08 -28.29 2.46
C GLU A 111 -24.10 -26.75 2.38
N GLY A 112 -24.03 -26.17 1.18
CA GLY A 112 -24.22 -24.74 0.96
C GLY A 112 -23.01 -24.02 0.36
N TYR A 113 -21.85 -24.68 0.23
CA TYR A 113 -20.66 -24.04 -0.35
C TYR A 113 -20.90 -23.57 -1.80
N ASP A 114 -20.33 -22.43 -2.15
CA ASP A 114 -20.43 -21.87 -3.51
C ASP A 114 -19.40 -22.49 -4.44
N ILE A 115 -18.21 -22.81 -3.90
CA ILE A 115 -17.09 -23.38 -4.62
C ILE A 115 -16.43 -24.46 -3.76
N VAL A 116 -16.13 -25.60 -4.38
CA VAL A 116 -15.31 -26.66 -3.78
C VAL A 116 -14.04 -26.81 -4.60
N VAL A 117 -12.89 -26.70 -3.95
CA VAL A 117 -11.58 -26.80 -4.59
C VAL A 117 -10.85 -28.01 -4.03
N GLY A 118 -10.39 -28.89 -4.92
CA GLY A 118 -9.45 -29.95 -4.55
C GLY A 118 -8.16 -29.34 -4.00
N SER A 119 -7.66 -29.90 -2.91
CA SER A 119 -6.41 -29.49 -2.28
C SER A 119 -5.48 -30.69 -2.25
N ARG A 120 -4.38 -30.62 -3.00
CA ARG A 120 -3.41 -31.72 -3.09
C ARG A 120 -2.72 -31.84 -1.73
N LYS A 121 -3.16 -32.78 -0.89
CA LYS A 121 -2.45 -33.12 0.34
C LYS A 121 -1.05 -33.59 -0.04
N SER A 122 -0.08 -33.32 0.82
CA SER A 122 1.32 -33.76 0.66
C SER A 122 1.47 -35.28 0.85
N SER A 123 0.62 -36.10 0.24
CA SER A 123 0.64 -37.55 0.35
C SER A 123 1.37 -38.17 -0.84
N LEU A 124 2.50 -38.81 -0.52
CA LEU A 124 3.02 -40.04 -1.13
C LEU A 124 3.44 -40.06 -2.61
N ALA A 125 3.24 -39.01 -3.41
CA ALA A 125 3.69 -38.99 -4.80
C ALA A 125 5.18 -38.59 -4.95
N LYS A 126 5.92 -39.34 -5.78
CA LYS A 126 7.31 -39.05 -6.23
C LYS A 126 7.34 -37.81 -7.15
N ARG A 127 6.95 -36.63 -6.67
CA ARG A 127 7.19 -35.38 -7.38
C ARG A 127 8.69 -35.12 -7.48
N THR A 128 9.16 -34.61 -8.62
CA THR A 128 10.48 -34.00 -8.68
C THR A 128 10.55 -32.88 -7.63
N PHE A 129 11.58 -32.88 -6.79
CA PHE A 129 11.74 -31.91 -5.69
C PHE A 129 11.48 -30.45 -6.14
N LEU A 130 11.96 -30.09 -7.34
CA LEU A 130 11.77 -28.79 -7.96
C LEU A 130 10.28 -28.41 -8.16
N ARG A 131 9.44 -29.35 -8.61
CA ARG A 131 8.02 -29.10 -8.87
C ARG A 131 7.22 -28.86 -7.59
N ARG A 132 7.51 -29.64 -6.55
CA ARG A 132 6.91 -29.47 -5.23
C ARG A 132 7.27 -28.11 -4.64
N THR A 133 8.54 -27.74 -4.74
CA THR A 133 9.06 -26.48 -4.20
C THR A 133 8.47 -25.27 -4.92
N LEU A 134 8.43 -25.27 -6.26
CA LEU A 134 7.87 -24.15 -7.01
C LEU A 134 6.35 -23.99 -6.82
N SER A 135 5.59 -25.09 -6.74
CA SER A 135 4.15 -25.02 -6.44
C SER A 135 3.88 -24.50 -5.02
N PHE A 136 4.72 -24.88 -4.04
CA PHE A 136 4.65 -24.32 -2.69
C PHE A 136 4.92 -22.81 -2.68
N PHE A 137 6.01 -22.37 -3.33
CA PHE A 137 6.35 -20.95 -3.40
C PHE A 137 5.31 -20.13 -4.17
N TYR A 138 4.75 -20.67 -5.26
CA TYR A 138 3.67 -20.03 -5.99
C TYR A 138 2.43 -19.81 -5.11
N ASN A 139 1.96 -20.85 -4.43
CA ASN A 139 0.79 -20.71 -3.55
C ASN A 139 1.08 -19.78 -2.37
N LEU A 140 2.29 -19.82 -1.79
CA LEU A 140 2.70 -18.88 -0.75
C LEU A 140 2.70 -17.43 -1.27
N TRP A 141 3.25 -17.20 -2.46
CA TRP A 141 3.28 -15.90 -3.14
C TRP A 141 1.87 -15.35 -3.35
N VAL A 142 0.97 -16.15 -3.95
CA VAL A 142 -0.44 -15.78 -4.17
C VAL A 142 -1.15 -15.48 -2.86
N ARG A 143 -0.98 -16.30 -1.83
CA ARG A 143 -1.63 -16.08 -0.52
C ARG A 143 -1.20 -14.78 0.13
N ILE A 144 0.10 -14.47 0.12
CA ILE A 144 0.62 -13.22 0.70
C ILE A 144 0.18 -12.01 -0.14
N LEU A 145 0.40 -12.06 -1.45
CA LEU A 145 0.19 -10.94 -2.36
C LEU A 145 -1.29 -10.60 -2.52
N LEU A 146 -2.12 -11.62 -2.76
CA LEU A 146 -3.55 -11.46 -3.06
C LEU A 146 -4.43 -11.60 -1.82
N LYS A 147 -3.84 -11.89 -0.64
CA LYS A 147 -4.54 -12.15 0.63
C LYS A 147 -5.54 -13.30 0.51
N SER A 148 -5.17 -14.33 -0.24
CA SER A 148 -5.98 -15.55 -0.41
C SER A 148 -5.83 -16.48 0.79
N LYS A 149 -6.94 -17.07 1.24
CA LYS A 149 -7.00 -18.09 2.29
C LYS A 149 -6.78 -19.50 1.74
N ILE A 150 -6.96 -19.70 0.44
CA ILE A 150 -6.87 -20.98 -0.25
C ILE A 150 -5.42 -21.45 -0.31
N ARG A 151 -5.18 -22.74 -0.04
CA ARG A 151 -3.84 -23.33 -0.02
C ARG A 151 -3.40 -23.85 -1.38
N ASP A 152 -4.33 -24.32 -2.20
CA ASP A 152 -4.03 -24.87 -3.52
C ASP A 152 -4.91 -24.30 -4.63
N HIS A 153 -4.42 -23.26 -5.30
CA HIS A 153 -5.17 -22.60 -6.37
C HIS A 153 -5.14 -23.41 -7.68
N GLN A 154 -4.13 -24.26 -7.88
CA GLN A 154 -3.83 -24.90 -9.16
C GLN A 154 -4.33 -26.34 -9.28
N CYS A 155 -5.05 -26.87 -8.29
CA CYS A 155 -5.58 -28.22 -8.38
C CYS A 155 -6.67 -28.29 -9.47
N GLY A 156 -6.48 -29.14 -10.48
CA GLY A 156 -7.43 -29.26 -11.58
C GLY A 156 -8.65 -30.11 -11.27
N PHE A 157 -9.25 -29.90 -10.10
CA PHE A 157 -10.48 -30.56 -9.66
C PHE A 157 -11.27 -29.56 -8.82
N LYS A 158 -12.28 -28.93 -9.42
CA LYS A 158 -13.04 -27.84 -8.78
C LYS A 158 -14.50 -27.88 -9.19
N ALA A 159 -15.41 -27.66 -8.25
CA ALA A 159 -16.82 -27.46 -8.54
C ALA A 159 -17.28 -26.07 -8.14
N PHE A 160 -18.27 -25.58 -8.88
CA PHE A 160 -18.82 -24.25 -8.70
C PHE A 160 -20.34 -24.29 -8.82
N ARG A 161 -21.04 -23.44 -8.07
CA ARG A 161 -22.43 -23.10 -8.41
C ARG A 161 -22.42 -22.33 -9.71
N ARG A 162 -23.19 -22.82 -10.70
CA ARG A 162 -23.20 -22.24 -12.05
C ARG A 162 -23.51 -20.75 -12.04
N GLU A 163 -24.54 -20.34 -11.31
CA GLU A 163 -24.93 -18.92 -11.19
C GLU A 163 -23.77 -18.06 -10.69
N LYS A 164 -23.11 -18.48 -9.60
CA LYS A 164 -22.01 -17.73 -8.97
C LYS A 164 -20.77 -17.65 -9.85
N ILE A 165 -20.40 -18.75 -10.51
CA ILE A 165 -19.20 -18.72 -11.37
C ILE A 165 -19.41 -17.87 -12.61
N LEU A 166 -20.61 -17.83 -13.19
CA LEU A 166 -20.90 -16.97 -14.34
C LEU A 166 -20.73 -15.49 -14.00
N GLU A 167 -21.18 -15.04 -12.82
CA GLU A 167 -20.94 -13.68 -12.32
C GLU A 167 -19.46 -13.35 -12.07
N ILE A 168 -18.65 -14.35 -11.71
CA ILE A 168 -17.21 -14.17 -11.51
C ILE A 168 -16.50 -14.08 -12.87
N LEU A 169 -16.92 -14.87 -13.85
CA LEU A 169 -16.28 -14.94 -15.16
C LEU A 169 -16.38 -13.65 -15.98
N GLU A 170 -17.29 -12.74 -15.65
CA GLU A 170 -17.37 -11.40 -16.24
C GLU A 170 -16.18 -10.51 -15.84
N GLU A 171 -15.55 -10.79 -14.69
CA GLU A 171 -14.44 -9.99 -14.16
C GLU A 171 -13.08 -10.65 -14.39
N VAL A 172 -13.03 -11.96 -14.63
CA VAL A 172 -11.79 -12.71 -14.86
C VAL A 172 -11.21 -12.31 -16.22
N LYS A 173 -9.95 -11.89 -16.25
CA LYS A 173 -9.27 -11.42 -17.47
C LYS A 173 -8.31 -12.45 -18.05
N ASP A 174 -7.66 -13.25 -17.22
CA ASP A 174 -6.69 -14.23 -17.67
C ASP A 174 -7.40 -15.39 -18.37
N GLY A 175 -6.94 -15.74 -19.58
CA GLY A 175 -7.43 -16.90 -20.35
C GLY A 175 -6.51 -18.13 -20.27
N GLY A 176 -5.39 -18.02 -19.54
CA GLY A 176 -4.32 -19.01 -19.50
C GLY A 176 -4.29 -19.80 -18.20
N TRP A 177 -3.07 -20.07 -17.69
CA TRP A 177 -2.84 -20.86 -16.48
C TRP A 177 -3.16 -20.12 -15.18
N PHE A 178 -3.24 -18.79 -15.21
CA PHE A 178 -3.54 -17.99 -14.02
C PHE A 178 -5.05 -17.90 -13.75
N TRP A 179 -5.89 -18.25 -14.73
CA TRP A 179 -7.35 -18.28 -14.64
C TRP A 179 -7.87 -18.91 -13.34
N ASP A 180 -7.39 -20.10 -12.94
CA ASP A 180 -7.84 -20.77 -11.72
C ASP A 180 -7.59 -19.91 -10.47
N THR A 181 -6.45 -19.23 -10.42
CA THR A 181 -6.10 -18.36 -9.28
C THR A 181 -6.93 -17.08 -9.30
N GLU A 182 -7.12 -16.47 -10.47
CA GLU A 182 -7.94 -15.27 -10.59
C GLU A 182 -9.39 -15.53 -10.20
N VAL A 183 -10.00 -16.60 -10.72
CA VAL A 183 -11.37 -17.03 -10.37
C VAL A 183 -11.54 -17.15 -8.87
N LEU A 184 -10.64 -17.89 -8.22
CA LEU A 184 -10.72 -18.16 -6.79
C LEU A 184 -10.50 -16.91 -5.93
N VAL A 185 -9.55 -16.05 -6.31
CA VAL A 185 -9.29 -14.80 -5.59
C VAL A 185 -10.45 -13.82 -5.74
N ARG A 186 -11.06 -13.71 -6.92
CA ARG A 186 -12.24 -12.88 -7.15
C ARG A 186 -13.45 -13.42 -6.39
N ALA A 187 -13.68 -14.74 -6.42
CA ALA A 187 -14.73 -15.40 -5.66
C ALA A 187 -14.63 -15.12 -4.17
N GLN A 188 -13.45 -15.30 -3.58
CA GLN A 188 -13.21 -15.01 -2.17
C GLN A 188 -13.48 -13.53 -1.84
N ARG A 189 -13.16 -12.60 -2.75
CA ARG A 189 -13.39 -11.17 -2.56
C ARG A 189 -14.86 -10.76 -2.69
N LYS A 190 -15.64 -11.47 -3.52
CA LYS A 190 -17.10 -11.34 -3.55
C LYS A 190 -17.79 -11.97 -2.33
N GLY A 191 -17.02 -12.60 -1.44
CA GLY A 191 -17.56 -13.21 -0.22
C GLY A 191 -18.22 -14.57 -0.47
N LEU A 192 -17.87 -15.25 -1.56
CA LEU A 192 -18.33 -16.62 -1.81
C LEU A 192 -17.67 -17.59 -0.82
N GLU A 193 -18.44 -18.59 -0.37
CA GLU A 193 -17.98 -19.62 0.55
C GLU A 193 -17.23 -20.72 -0.20
N ILE A 194 -15.94 -20.90 0.10
CA ILE A 194 -15.03 -21.80 -0.61
C ILE A 194 -14.55 -22.90 0.34
N ALA A 195 -14.84 -24.16 0.01
CA ALA A 195 -14.32 -25.33 0.70
C ALA A 195 -13.06 -25.87 0.02
N GLU A 196 -12.02 -26.18 0.80
CA GLU A 196 -10.86 -26.95 0.33
C GLU A 196 -11.04 -28.43 0.70
N LEU A 197 -11.28 -29.27 -0.31
CA LEU A 197 -11.42 -30.72 -0.16
C LEU A 197 -10.05 -31.39 -0.34
N PRO A 198 -9.51 -32.07 0.67
CA PRO A 198 -8.29 -32.85 0.48
C PRO A 198 -8.52 -34.02 -0.48
N VAL A 199 -7.81 -34.05 -1.60
CA VAL A 199 -7.99 -35.09 -2.63
C VAL A 199 -6.78 -36.02 -2.75
N SER A 200 -7.05 -37.28 -3.04
CA SER A 200 -6.08 -38.27 -3.48
C SER A 200 -5.67 -37.94 -4.91
N TRP A 201 -4.42 -37.52 -5.08
CA TRP A 201 -3.88 -37.06 -6.35
C TRP A 201 -2.61 -37.82 -6.72
N THR A 202 -2.55 -38.36 -7.93
CA THR A 202 -1.43 -39.14 -8.46
C THR A 202 -0.81 -38.42 -9.65
N GLU A 203 0.50 -38.21 -9.65
CA GLU A 203 1.18 -37.58 -10.79
C GLU A 203 1.12 -38.52 -12.01
N LYS A 204 0.48 -38.05 -13.08
CA LYS A 204 0.44 -38.69 -14.39
C LYS A 204 1.54 -38.10 -15.27
N GLY A 205 2.02 -38.89 -16.24
CA GLY A 205 3.17 -38.55 -17.10
C GLY A 205 3.00 -37.29 -17.97
N ASP A 206 4.03 -36.96 -18.74
CA ASP A 206 4.18 -35.82 -19.68
C ASP A 206 3.35 -34.56 -19.39
N THR A 207 3.97 -33.62 -18.67
CA THR A 207 3.36 -32.32 -18.38
C THR A 207 3.58 -31.35 -19.54
N LYS A 208 2.48 -30.81 -20.10
CA LYS A 208 2.51 -29.79 -21.17
C LYS A 208 2.85 -28.37 -20.71
N VAL A 209 3.04 -28.17 -19.40
CA VAL A 209 3.37 -26.89 -18.76
C VAL A 209 4.86 -26.58 -18.96
N ARG A 210 5.17 -25.43 -19.56
CA ARG A 210 6.54 -24.89 -19.67
C ARG A 210 6.92 -24.27 -18.31
N PHE A 211 7.24 -25.15 -17.38
CA PHE A 211 7.26 -24.89 -15.93
C PHE A 211 7.87 -23.56 -15.48
N LEU A 212 9.03 -23.15 -16.02
CA LEU A 212 9.67 -21.87 -15.65
C LEU A 212 8.96 -20.66 -16.25
N ARG A 213 8.64 -20.70 -17.54
CA ARG A 213 7.97 -19.60 -18.24
C ARG A 213 6.58 -19.37 -17.67
N ASP A 214 5.81 -20.45 -17.53
CA ASP A 214 4.44 -20.38 -17.02
C ASP A 214 4.41 -19.91 -15.56
N SER A 215 5.37 -20.35 -14.73
CA SER A 215 5.47 -19.85 -13.34
C SER A 215 5.77 -18.35 -13.27
N LEU A 216 6.62 -17.83 -14.16
CA LEU A 216 6.92 -16.39 -14.24
C LEU A 216 5.71 -15.59 -14.74
N GLU A 217 5.05 -16.05 -15.81
CA GLU A 217 3.84 -15.44 -16.34
C GLU A 217 2.71 -15.42 -15.28
N MET A 218 2.52 -16.51 -14.54
CA MET A 218 1.56 -16.56 -13.42
C MET A 218 1.96 -15.64 -12.27
N GLY A 219 3.25 -15.52 -11.96
CA GLY A 219 3.77 -14.61 -10.94
C GLY A 219 3.53 -13.13 -11.28
N LEU A 220 3.75 -12.76 -12.55
CA LEU A 220 3.45 -11.42 -13.07
C LEU A 220 1.95 -11.15 -13.09
N SER A 221 1.14 -12.13 -13.51
CA SER A 221 -0.32 -12.01 -13.54
C SER A 221 -0.89 -11.83 -12.14
N ALA A 222 -0.33 -12.50 -11.12
CA ALA A 222 -0.68 -12.26 -9.72
C ALA A 222 -0.35 -10.82 -9.27
N LEU A 223 0.76 -10.25 -9.73
CA LEU A 223 1.12 -8.85 -9.43
C LEU A 223 0.19 -7.85 -10.13
N LEU A 224 -0.14 -8.08 -11.40
CA LEU A 224 -1.09 -7.26 -12.14
C LEU A 224 -2.47 -7.30 -11.49
N LEU A 225 -2.95 -8.50 -11.13
CA LEU A 225 -4.19 -8.65 -10.39
C LEU A 225 -4.11 -7.92 -9.05
N ARG A 226 -2.99 -7.98 -8.32
CA ARG A 226 -2.82 -7.21 -7.07
C ARG A 226 -3.00 -5.70 -7.32
N ILE A 227 -2.34 -5.15 -8.34
CA ILE A 227 -2.40 -3.72 -8.67
C ILE A 227 -3.84 -3.31 -9.04
N GLU A 228 -4.54 -4.13 -9.82
CA GLU A 228 -5.95 -3.91 -10.17
C GLU A 228 -6.83 -3.91 -8.91
N LEU A 229 -6.59 -4.85 -8.02
CA LEU A 229 -7.35 -5.09 -6.80
C LEU A 229 -7.04 -4.11 -5.66
N MET A 230 -6.06 -3.23 -5.82
CA MET A 230 -5.71 -2.19 -4.85
C MET A 230 -6.68 -1.00 -4.99
N LYS A 231 -7.17 -0.48 -3.86
CA LYS A 231 -7.98 0.74 -3.83
C LYS A 231 -7.13 1.97 -4.19
N GLY A 232 -7.78 3.07 -4.60
CA GLY A 232 -7.08 4.30 -5.02
C GLY A 232 -6.02 4.78 -4.01
N GLU A 233 -6.35 4.79 -2.72
CA GLU A 233 -5.42 5.15 -1.64
C GLU A 233 -4.22 4.19 -1.52
N GLU A 234 -4.46 2.89 -1.66
CA GLU A 234 -3.42 1.85 -1.58
C GLU A 234 -2.48 1.93 -2.79
N ARG A 235 -3.04 2.18 -3.99
CA ARG A 235 -2.27 2.40 -5.22
C ARG A 235 -1.40 3.65 -5.12
N TRP A 236 -1.96 4.75 -4.63
CA TRP A 236 -1.21 5.98 -4.43
C TRP A 236 -0.09 5.81 -3.41
N SER A 237 -0.37 5.14 -2.28
CA SER A 237 0.63 4.84 -1.24
C SER A 237 1.79 3.99 -1.78
N ALA A 238 1.49 2.95 -2.57
CA ALA A 238 2.52 2.12 -3.20
C ALA A 238 3.35 2.89 -4.23
N GLY A 239 2.71 3.72 -5.06
CA GLY A 239 3.40 4.60 -6.01
C GLY A 239 4.32 5.60 -5.30
N ALA A 240 3.88 6.17 -4.18
CA ALA A 240 4.66 7.10 -3.37
C ALA A 240 5.90 6.42 -2.73
N ILE A 241 5.75 5.19 -2.22
CA ILE A 241 6.87 4.38 -1.71
C ILE A 241 7.87 4.06 -2.83
N PHE A 242 7.37 3.64 -3.99
CA PHE A 242 8.20 3.34 -5.15
C PHE A 242 9.00 4.57 -5.61
N ALA A 243 8.36 5.74 -5.69
CA ALA A 243 9.02 7.00 -6.00
C ALA A 243 10.10 7.34 -4.97
N ALA A 244 9.85 7.16 -3.67
CA ALA A 244 10.84 7.37 -2.62
C ALA A 244 12.08 6.47 -2.79
N ILE A 245 11.87 5.18 -3.07
CA ILE A 245 12.95 4.21 -3.33
C ILE A 245 13.76 4.62 -4.55
N LEU A 246 13.09 5.01 -5.66
CA LEU A 246 13.78 5.47 -6.86
C LEU A 246 14.62 6.72 -6.60
N ILE A 247 14.07 7.73 -5.91
CA ILE A 247 14.80 8.97 -5.61
C ILE A 247 16.03 8.69 -4.75
N ILE A 248 15.88 7.94 -3.66
CA ILE A 248 17.00 7.58 -2.78
C ILE A 248 18.03 6.73 -3.53
N GLY A 249 17.59 5.74 -4.32
CA GLY A 249 18.46 4.91 -5.14
C GLY A 249 19.27 5.73 -6.15
N SER A 250 18.64 6.68 -6.83
CA SER A 250 19.31 7.61 -7.74
C SER A 250 20.31 8.50 -7.01
N LEU A 251 19.98 9.03 -5.82
CA LEU A 251 20.91 9.84 -5.03
C LEU A 251 22.13 9.04 -4.57
N ILE A 252 21.93 7.78 -4.13
CA ILE A 252 23.02 6.88 -3.76
C ILE A 252 23.92 6.58 -4.98
N PHE A 253 23.31 6.31 -6.12
CA PHE A 253 24.02 6.02 -7.36
C PHE A 253 24.87 7.20 -7.82
N ILE A 254 24.29 8.42 -7.87
CA ILE A 254 24.98 9.63 -8.33
C ILE A 254 26.07 10.06 -7.34
N SER A 255 25.82 9.96 -6.03
CA SER A 255 26.78 10.40 -5.00
C SER A 255 27.93 9.41 -4.79
N GLY A 256 27.76 8.15 -5.20
CA GLY A 256 28.73 7.07 -5.01
C GLY A 256 28.66 6.44 -3.62
N SER A 257 28.29 5.16 -3.56
CA SER A 257 28.05 4.43 -2.31
C SER A 257 29.26 4.40 -1.35
N GLN A 258 30.48 4.24 -1.87
CA GLN A 258 31.69 4.23 -1.05
C GLN A 258 31.96 5.57 -0.37
N LYS A 259 31.73 6.68 -1.08
CA LYS A 259 31.90 8.05 -0.56
C LYS A 259 30.85 8.41 0.49
N ILE A 260 29.61 7.93 0.29
CA ILE A 260 28.56 8.05 1.31
C ILE A 260 28.96 7.28 2.57
N PHE A 261 29.43 6.04 2.41
CA PHE A 261 29.82 5.21 3.54
C PHE A 261 30.98 5.83 4.35
N SER A 262 32.01 6.36 3.68
CA SER A 262 33.11 7.06 4.36
C SER A 262 32.63 8.32 5.08
N SER A 263 31.74 9.10 4.46
CA SER A 263 31.13 10.28 5.08
C SER A 263 30.32 9.92 6.33
N LEU A 264 29.52 8.84 6.29
CA LEU A 264 28.75 8.36 7.43
C LEU A 264 29.66 7.98 8.61
N MET A 265 30.75 7.25 8.34
CA MET A 265 31.71 6.84 9.37
C MET A 265 32.52 8.02 9.94
N SER A 266 32.52 9.16 9.25
CA SER A 266 33.24 10.37 9.68
C SER A 266 32.39 11.29 10.56
N ILE A 267 31.10 10.99 10.76
CA ILE A 267 30.23 11.80 11.62
C ILE A 267 30.63 11.59 13.09
N SER A 268 30.90 12.69 13.79
CA SER A 268 31.27 12.65 15.21
C SER A 268 30.11 12.16 16.08
N PRO A 269 30.30 11.10 16.90
CA PRO A 269 29.26 10.63 17.81
C PRO A 269 28.82 11.69 18.82
N ALA A 270 29.73 12.58 19.25
CA ALA A 270 29.42 13.66 20.17
C ALA A 270 28.48 14.70 19.52
N LEU A 271 28.76 15.09 18.27
CA LEU A 271 27.90 16.03 17.54
C LEU A 271 26.55 15.39 17.18
N LEU A 272 26.51 14.08 16.90
CA LEU A 272 25.26 13.32 16.73
C LEU A 272 24.41 13.33 18.01
N ALA A 273 25.04 13.19 19.18
CA ALA A 273 24.34 13.28 20.47
C ALA A 273 23.79 14.69 20.73
N VAL A 274 24.59 15.74 20.45
CA VAL A 274 24.13 17.14 20.54
C VAL A 274 22.95 17.39 19.59
N ALA A 275 23.04 16.93 18.35
CA ALA A 275 21.95 17.03 17.37
C ALA A 275 20.67 16.32 17.86
N SER A 276 20.82 15.16 18.50
CA SER A 276 19.70 14.43 19.11
C SER A 276 19.05 15.22 20.25
N LEU A 277 19.84 15.80 21.16
CA LEU A 277 19.33 16.63 22.26
C LEU A 277 18.64 17.90 21.77
N LEU A 278 19.21 18.58 20.76
CA LEU A 278 18.60 19.73 20.11
C LEU A 278 17.24 19.37 19.51
N TYR A 279 17.14 18.22 18.83
CA TYR A 279 15.88 17.76 18.28
C TYR A 279 14.83 17.44 19.36
N LEU A 280 15.21 16.75 20.43
CA LEU A 280 14.30 16.50 21.55
C LEU A 280 13.82 17.79 22.21
N PHE A 281 14.71 18.79 22.33
CA PHE A 281 14.33 20.11 22.83
C PHE A 281 13.35 20.82 21.87
N SER A 282 13.53 20.68 20.55
CA SER A 282 12.57 21.20 19.56
C SER A 282 11.18 20.59 19.75
N LEU A 283 11.09 19.29 20.05
CA LEU A 283 9.82 18.60 20.31
C LEU A 283 9.11 19.12 21.57
N LEU A 284 9.86 19.43 22.63
CA LEU A 284 9.31 20.07 23.84
C LEU A 284 8.78 21.48 23.56
N LEU A 285 9.48 22.28 22.74
CA LEU A 285 9.00 23.58 22.31
C LEU A 285 7.74 23.47 21.45
N ARG A 286 7.64 22.46 20.58
CA ARG A 286 6.42 22.17 19.82
C ARG A 286 5.24 21.85 20.76
N ALA A 287 5.47 21.05 21.79
CA ALA A 287 4.46 20.74 22.81
C ALA A 287 4.02 22.01 23.58
N LEU A 288 4.97 22.86 23.98
CA LEU A 288 4.68 24.14 24.62
C LEU A 288 3.84 25.04 23.70
N ARG A 289 4.28 25.22 22.46
CA ARG A 289 3.56 26.00 21.45
C ARG A 289 2.13 25.49 21.26
N TYR A 290 1.96 24.18 21.12
CA TYR A 290 0.65 23.58 20.89
C TYR A 290 -0.29 23.81 22.08
N SER A 291 0.22 23.74 23.32
CA SER A 291 -0.56 24.08 24.52
C SER A 291 -0.98 25.56 24.56
N ILE A 292 -0.13 26.47 24.08
CA ILE A 292 -0.45 27.91 23.97
C ILE A 292 -1.54 28.13 22.92
N ILE A 293 -1.44 27.48 21.76
CA ILE A 293 -2.46 27.56 20.69
C ILE A 293 -3.83 27.16 21.26
N LEU A 294 -3.92 26.03 21.96
CA LEU A 294 -5.17 25.57 22.57
C LEU A 294 -5.68 26.54 23.65
N ARG A 295 -4.79 27.08 24.48
CA ARG A 295 -5.17 28.06 25.52
C ARG A 295 -5.78 29.33 24.91
N ARG A 296 -5.34 29.74 23.71
CA ARG A 296 -5.94 30.88 22.99
C ARG A 296 -7.36 30.60 22.47
N MET A 297 -7.76 29.35 22.45
CA MET A 297 -9.10 28.90 22.06
C MET A 297 -9.93 28.48 23.29
N ASP A 298 -9.55 28.93 24.48
CA ASP A 298 -10.16 28.55 25.76
C ASP A 298 -10.23 27.03 25.96
N LYS A 299 -9.14 26.34 25.58
CA LYS A 299 -8.93 24.91 25.82
C LYS A 299 -7.63 24.72 26.59
N GLU A 300 -7.70 24.06 27.74
CA GLU A 300 -6.52 23.77 28.56
C GLU A 300 -6.16 22.29 28.48
N ILE A 301 -4.86 22.03 28.26
CA ILE A 301 -4.26 20.71 28.36
C ILE A 301 -2.94 20.82 29.11
N SER A 302 -2.55 19.74 29.80
CA SER A 302 -1.24 19.69 30.43
C SER A 302 -0.11 19.65 29.38
N LEU A 303 1.08 20.15 29.74
CA LEU A 303 2.25 20.09 28.85
C LEU A 303 2.62 18.65 28.51
N SER A 304 2.46 17.72 29.47
CA SER A 304 2.68 16.28 29.25
C SER A 304 1.71 15.72 28.22
N THR A 305 0.42 16.03 28.33
CA THR A 305 -0.58 15.62 27.34
C THR A 305 -0.25 16.19 25.97
N SER A 306 0.12 17.47 25.90
CA SER A 306 0.54 18.13 24.66
C SER A 306 1.74 17.43 24.02
N ALA A 307 2.76 17.08 24.82
CA ALA A 307 3.94 16.37 24.34
C ALA A 307 3.58 14.99 23.77
N ASN A 308 2.80 14.18 24.49
CA ASN A 308 2.37 12.87 24.02
C ASN A 308 1.54 12.96 22.72
N LEU A 309 0.69 13.98 22.59
CA LEU A 309 -0.07 14.25 21.36
C LEU A 309 0.86 14.57 20.19
N ILE A 310 1.84 15.45 20.39
CA ILE A 310 2.80 15.83 19.35
C ILE A 310 3.65 14.64 18.91
N PHE A 311 4.23 13.89 19.86
CA PHE A 311 5.03 12.71 19.56
C PHE A 311 4.23 11.71 18.74
N LEU A 312 3.07 11.26 19.26
CA LEU A 312 2.25 10.26 18.58
C LEU A 312 1.80 10.71 17.18
N SER A 313 1.35 11.96 17.06
CA SER A 313 0.94 12.52 15.77
C SER A 313 2.06 12.51 14.74
N GLN A 314 3.25 12.93 15.14
CA GLN A 314 4.40 12.99 14.25
C GLN A 314 4.90 11.59 13.88
N SER A 315 4.91 10.64 14.82
CA SER A 315 5.27 9.24 14.53
C SER A 315 4.31 8.62 13.53
N LEU A 316 3.02 8.88 13.68
CA LEU A 316 2.02 8.39 12.74
C LEU A 316 2.16 9.06 11.37
N ASN A 317 2.59 10.32 11.29
CA ASN A 317 2.86 10.99 10.00
C ASN A 317 4.10 10.44 9.27
N ILE A 318 4.99 9.71 9.96
CA ILE A 318 6.10 8.98 9.32
C ILE A 318 5.58 7.71 8.63
N VAL A 319 4.63 7.03 9.26
CA VAL A 319 4.12 5.73 8.80
C VAL A 319 2.92 5.86 7.86
N LEU A 320 2.04 6.83 8.14
CA LEU A 320 0.79 7.03 7.42
C LEU A 320 0.96 8.08 6.32
N PRO A 321 0.41 7.81 5.12
CA PRO A 321 0.38 8.79 4.04
C PRO A 321 -0.44 10.04 4.40
N GLY A 322 -0.23 11.11 3.63
CA GLY A 322 -1.14 12.27 3.61
C GLY A 322 -1.25 13.06 4.92
N ARG A 323 -0.29 12.91 5.84
CA ARG A 323 -0.33 13.49 7.20
C ARG A 323 -1.57 13.08 8.02
N LEU A 324 -2.13 11.89 7.75
CA LEU A 324 -3.26 11.34 8.50
C LEU A 324 -2.97 11.12 10.00
N GLY A 325 -1.70 11.10 10.39
CA GLY A 325 -1.31 11.09 11.80
C GLY A 325 -1.80 12.31 12.58
N ASP A 326 -2.03 13.46 11.93
CA ASP A 326 -2.61 14.64 12.59
C ASP A 326 -4.05 14.40 13.09
N LEU A 327 -4.81 13.51 12.43
CA LEU A 327 -6.16 13.12 12.88
C LEU A 327 -6.12 12.35 14.20
N SER A 328 -4.99 11.73 14.55
CA SER A 328 -4.83 11.08 15.86
C SER A 328 -4.96 12.11 16.99
N ARG A 329 -4.45 13.34 16.81
CA ARG A 329 -4.61 14.40 17.81
C ARG A 329 -6.07 14.78 17.97
N VAL A 330 -6.80 14.92 16.87
CA VAL A 330 -8.24 15.22 16.88
C VAL A 330 -9.02 14.16 17.64
N TYR A 331 -8.76 12.88 17.35
CA TYR A 331 -9.38 11.75 18.04
C TYR A 331 -9.06 11.75 19.54
N LEU A 332 -7.78 11.91 19.91
CA LEU A 332 -7.33 11.83 21.30
C LEU A 332 -7.76 13.02 22.14
N LEU A 333 -7.75 14.23 21.58
CA LEU A 333 -8.26 15.44 22.24
C LEU A 333 -9.75 15.33 22.54
N ARG A 334 -10.52 14.78 21.59
CA ARG A 334 -11.94 14.49 21.81
C ARG A 334 -12.15 13.45 22.90
N ARG A 335 -11.37 12.37 22.86
CA ARG A 335 -11.54 11.22 23.78
C ARG A 335 -11.08 11.50 25.20
N TYR A 336 -9.94 12.18 25.37
CA TYR A 336 -9.29 12.33 26.68
C TYR A 336 -9.35 13.75 27.26
N SER A 337 -9.66 14.75 26.44
CA SER A 337 -9.72 16.15 26.88
C SER A 337 -11.08 16.81 26.63
N GLY A 338 -12.05 16.09 26.05
CA GLY A 338 -13.38 16.62 25.75
C GLY A 338 -13.39 17.76 24.73
N ILE A 339 -12.29 18.00 24.02
CA ILE A 339 -12.15 19.09 23.07
C ILE A 339 -12.87 18.70 21.77
N SER A 340 -13.63 19.63 21.19
CA SER A 340 -14.42 19.35 20.00
C SER A 340 -13.52 19.05 18.79
N VAL A 341 -14.06 18.32 17.82
CA VAL A 341 -13.38 18.03 16.54
C VAL A 341 -13.00 19.33 15.83
N ILE A 342 -13.91 20.31 15.82
CA ILE A 342 -13.70 21.62 15.18
C ILE A 342 -12.52 22.35 15.84
N ALA A 343 -12.53 22.49 17.18
CA ALA A 343 -11.45 23.17 17.90
C ALA A 343 -10.10 22.47 17.70
N SER A 344 -10.11 21.14 17.66
CA SER A 344 -8.91 20.35 17.38
C SER A 344 -8.39 20.62 15.97
N LEU A 345 -9.26 20.63 14.94
CA LEU A 345 -8.88 20.94 13.56
C LEU A 345 -8.37 22.38 13.41
N SER A 346 -9.01 23.36 14.04
CA SER A 346 -8.53 24.75 14.03
C SER A 346 -7.15 24.87 14.67
N SER A 347 -6.88 24.18 15.78
CA SER A 347 -5.55 24.17 16.39
C SER A 347 -4.46 23.63 15.46
N LEU A 348 -4.78 22.62 14.64
CA LEU A 348 -3.87 22.07 13.63
C LEU A 348 -3.61 23.09 12.52
N ILE A 349 -4.66 23.75 12.03
CA ILE A 349 -4.54 24.77 10.99
C ILE A 349 -3.68 25.93 11.47
N SER A 350 -3.96 26.46 12.67
CA SER A 350 -3.15 27.50 13.30
C SER A 350 -1.68 27.09 13.40
N GLU A 351 -1.40 25.89 13.89
CA GLU A 351 -0.04 25.36 13.95
C GLU A 351 0.66 25.37 12.58
N ARG A 352 -0.01 24.88 11.53
CA ARG A 352 0.55 24.85 10.18
C ARG A 352 0.79 26.23 9.59
N LEU A 353 -0.10 27.17 9.82
CA LEU A 353 0.07 28.55 9.39
C LEU A 353 1.29 29.17 10.06
N PHE A 354 1.45 29.04 11.38
CA PHE A 354 2.64 29.56 12.08
C PHE A 354 3.94 28.87 11.63
N ASP A 355 3.91 27.56 11.34
CA ASP A 355 5.05 26.84 10.74
C ASP A 355 5.42 27.42 9.37
N LEU A 356 4.45 27.58 8.47
CA LEU A 356 4.68 28.14 7.13
C LEU A 356 5.22 29.58 7.22
N LEU A 357 4.61 30.42 8.06
CA LEU A 357 5.06 31.80 8.26
C LEU A 357 6.52 31.86 8.73
N SER A 358 6.88 31.02 9.70
CA SER A 358 8.24 30.98 10.26
C SER A 358 9.26 30.47 9.23
N ILE A 359 8.94 29.39 8.53
CA ILE A 359 9.81 28.83 7.48
C ILE A 359 10.04 29.84 6.36
N SER A 360 8.98 30.50 5.88
CA SER A 360 9.09 31.51 4.83
C SER A 360 9.92 32.72 5.26
N LEU A 361 9.75 33.20 6.50
CA LEU A 361 10.55 34.30 7.05
C LEU A 361 12.04 33.92 7.15
N LEU A 362 12.33 32.72 7.67
CA LEU A 362 13.69 32.22 7.82
C LEU A 362 14.36 31.95 6.47
N ALA A 363 13.61 31.44 5.48
CA ALA A 363 14.10 31.28 4.11
C ALA A 363 14.46 32.63 3.49
N ALA A 364 13.57 33.63 3.58
CA ALA A 364 13.82 34.97 3.05
C ALA A 364 15.05 35.63 3.72
N LEU A 365 15.15 35.55 5.06
CA LEU A 365 16.31 36.04 5.80
C LEU A 365 17.59 35.32 5.36
N SER A 366 17.54 34.01 5.18
CA SER A 366 18.69 33.22 4.75
C SER A 366 19.16 33.60 3.35
N ILE A 367 18.22 33.81 2.41
CA ILE A 367 18.53 34.27 1.05
C ILE A 367 19.20 35.64 1.07
N ILE A 368 18.71 36.57 1.90
CA ILE A 368 19.32 37.90 2.06
C ILE A 368 20.75 37.76 2.60
N LEU A 369 20.95 36.99 3.68
CA LEU A 369 22.27 36.78 4.28
C LEU A 369 23.26 36.12 3.30
N LEU A 370 22.81 35.16 2.51
CA LEU A 370 23.62 34.49 1.48
C LEU A 370 23.92 35.42 0.30
N GLY A 371 22.93 36.19 -0.19
CA GLY A 371 23.13 37.16 -1.27
C GLY A 371 24.14 38.25 -0.91
N LEU A 372 24.12 38.69 0.36
CA LEU A 372 25.13 39.59 0.92
C LEU A 372 26.52 38.94 1.01
N SER A 373 26.59 37.64 1.29
CA SER A 373 27.86 36.89 1.43
C SER A 373 28.52 36.54 0.09
N PHE A 374 27.73 36.26 -0.95
CA PHE A 374 28.21 35.83 -2.28
C PHE A 374 28.27 36.95 -3.34
N ARG A 375 28.18 38.23 -2.93
CA ARG A 375 28.25 39.43 -3.81
C ARG A 375 27.36 39.36 -5.06
N GLY A 376 26.14 38.80 -4.94
CA GLY A 376 25.18 38.70 -6.04
C GLY A 376 23.80 39.22 -5.65
N LEU A 377 23.41 40.39 -6.15
CA LEU A 377 22.10 41.05 -5.91
C LEU A 377 20.90 40.27 -6.53
N ASN A 378 21.15 39.23 -7.34
CA ASN A 378 20.13 38.53 -8.12
C ASN A 378 19.16 37.65 -7.29
N SER A 379 19.44 37.40 -6.00
CA SER A 379 18.59 36.58 -5.12
C SER A 379 17.61 37.40 -4.26
N ILE A 380 17.80 38.72 -4.16
CA ILE A 380 16.97 39.62 -3.35
C ILE A 380 15.52 39.72 -3.84
N PRO A 381 15.22 39.74 -5.17
CA PRO A 381 13.84 39.76 -5.66
C PRO A 381 13.01 38.56 -5.19
N LEU A 382 13.61 37.37 -5.09
CA LEU A 382 12.93 36.17 -4.60
C LEU A 382 12.60 36.27 -3.10
N ALA A 383 13.51 36.81 -2.29
CA ALA A 383 13.26 37.07 -0.87
C ALA A 383 12.12 38.10 -0.68
N ILE A 384 12.08 39.14 -1.52
CA ILE A 384 11.00 40.14 -1.51
C ILE A 384 9.66 39.51 -1.89
N ILE A 385 9.60 38.66 -2.93
CA ILE A 385 8.37 37.95 -3.31
C ILE A 385 7.86 37.07 -2.16
N LEU A 386 8.76 36.34 -1.49
CA LEU A 386 8.39 35.51 -0.33
C LEU A 386 7.85 36.35 0.83
N LEU A 387 8.47 37.51 1.11
CA LEU A 387 8.01 38.45 2.15
C LEU A 387 6.68 39.12 1.77
N ILE A 388 6.43 39.41 0.50
CA ILE A 388 5.15 39.94 0.00
C ILE A 388 4.06 38.87 0.12
N LEU A 389 4.33 37.63 -0.28
CA LEU A 389 3.39 36.52 -0.13
C LEU A 389 3.05 36.28 1.35
N LEU A 390 4.05 36.35 2.23
CA LEU A 390 3.90 36.29 3.68
C LEU A 390 2.98 37.42 4.20
N LEU A 391 3.21 38.64 3.74
CA LEU A 391 2.40 39.80 4.09
C LEU A 391 0.95 39.65 3.60
N ILE A 392 0.73 39.14 2.39
CA ILE A 392 -0.60 38.84 1.86
C ILE A 392 -1.30 37.81 2.73
N ILE A 393 -0.64 36.71 3.09
CA ILE A 393 -1.23 35.68 3.98
C ILE A 393 -1.64 36.29 5.32
N LEU A 394 -0.76 37.07 5.95
CA LEU A 394 -1.03 37.74 7.24
C LEU A 394 -2.16 38.78 7.16
N LEU A 395 -2.32 39.48 6.03
CA LEU A 395 -3.37 40.47 5.82
C LEU A 395 -4.73 39.87 5.45
N PHE A 396 -4.76 38.66 4.87
CA PHE A 396 -5.99 38.00 4.41
C PHE A 396 -6.63 37.08 5.47
N ILE A 397 -5.84 36.41 6.32
CA ILE A 397 -6.38 35.53 7.40
C ILE A 397 -7.38 36.27 8.32
N PRO A 398 -7.14 37.52 8.76
CA PRO A 398 -8.07 38.24 9.65
C PRO A 398 -9.36 38.74 8.96
N ARG A 399 -9.45 38.69 7.62
CA ARG A 399 -10.54 39.31 6.83
C ARG A 399 -11.62 38.34 6.34
N PHE A 400 -11.51 37.04 6.61
CA PHE A 400 -12.57 36.06 6.35
C PHE A 400 -13.78 36.30 7.28
N SER A 401 -14.63 37.27 6.95
CA SER A 401 -15.81 37.64 7.75
C SER A 401 -17.11 37.77 6.95
N GLY A 402 -17.15 37.30 5.70
CA GLY A 402 -18.25 37.68 4.80
C GLY A 402 -18.70 36.66 3.77
N VAL A 403 -18.48 35.35 3.95
CA VAL A 403 -19.03 34.35 3.01
C VAL A 403 -20.28 33.70 3.62
N SER A 404 -21.44 34.30 3.36
CA SER A 404 -22.75 33.89 3.90
C SER A 404 -23.27 32.53 3.39
N ARG A 405 -22.52 31.83 2.53
CA ARG A 405 -22.86 30.50 1.97
C ARG A 405 -22.08 29.33 2.57
N ILE A 406 -21.24 29.57 3.57
CA ILE A 406 -20.40 28.53 4.17
C ILE A 406 -21.13 27.84 5.33
N SER A 407 -20.96 26.52 5.49
CA SER A 407 -21.54 25.74 6.58
C SER A 407 -21.11 26.27 7.96
N LEU A 408 -22.01 26.18 8.95
CA LEU A 408 -21.78 26.56 10.35
C LEU A 408 -20.48 25.96 10.94
N HIS A 409 -20.12 24.75 10.54
CA HIS A 409 -18.89 24.07 10.96
C HIS A 409 -17.63 24.79 10.46
N LEU A 410 -17.63 25.24 9.21
CA LEU A 410 -16.49 25.95 8.64
C LEU A 410 -16.40 27.40 9.14
N GLN A 411 -17.54 28.04 9.46
CA GLN A 411 -17.53 29.34 10.15
C GLN A 411 -16.85 29.24 11.51
N LYS A 412 -17.24 28.25 12.33
CA LYS A 412 -16.65 28.03 13.65
C LYS A 412 -15.16 27.68 13.57
N LEU A 413 -14.75 26.91 12.57
CA LEU A 413 -13.35 26.58 12.32
C LEU A 413 -12.51 27.84 12.01
N LEU A 414 -13.04 28.75 11.18
CA LEU A 414 -12.38 30.01 10.84
C LEU A 414 -12.30 30.95 12.04
N GLU A 415 -13.36 31.03 12.85
CA GLU A 415 -13.41 31.84 14.07
C GLU A 415 -12.36 31.38 15.09
N ASP A 416 -12.36 30.08 15.43
CA ASP A 416 -11.37 29.45 16.31
C ASP A 416 -9.93 29.68 15.82
N THR A 417 -9.70 29.57 14.50
CA THR A 417 -8.39 29.85 13.90
C THR A 417 -8.03 31.33 14.06
N ARG A 418 -8.97 32.25 13.83
CA ARG A 418 -8.76 33.70 13.93
C ARG A 418 -8.37 34.16 15.33
N GLU A 419 -8.91 33.53 16.37
CA GLU A 419 -8.53 33.81 17.77
C GLU A 419 -7.02 33.67 18.02
N THR A 420 -6.40 32.67 17.39
CA THR A 420 -4.95 32.45 17.47
C THR A 420 -4.12 33.52 16.73
N PHE A 421 -4.74 34.25 15.78
CA PHE A 421 -4.15 35.34 14.98
C PHE A 421 -4.56 36.74 15.46
N ARG A 422 -5.14 36.88 16.68
CA ARG A 422 -5.30 38.20 17.30
C ARG A 422 -3.91 38.81 17.56
N ILE A 423 -3.78 40.13 17.37
CA ILE A 423 -2.49 40.86 17.44
C ILE A 423 -1.71 40.59 18.74
N SER A 424 -2.41 40.43 19.87
CA SER A 424 -1.82 40.11 21.17
C SER A 424 -1.36 38.66 21.33
N ALA A 425 -1.85 37.74 20.49
CA ALA A 425 -1.54 36.31 20.54
C ALA A 425 -0.44 35.89 19.55
N ILE A 426 -0.22 36.67 18.48
CA ILE A 426 0.77 36.36 17.43
C ILE A 426 2.22 36.30 17.97
N PRO A 427 2.74 37.29 18.71
CA PRO A 427 4.16 37.32 19.07
C PRO A 427 4.67 36.06 19.80
N PRO A 428 4.04 35.55 20.88
CA PRO A 428 4.58 34.38 21.58
C PRO A 428 4.55 33.10 20.74
N ILE A 429 3.51 32.87 19.95
CA ILE A 429 3.39 31.67 19.10
C ILE A 429 4.40 31.74 17.94
N LEU A 430 4.55 32.91 17.32
CA LEU A 430 5.49 33.12 16.23
C LEU A 430 6.95 33.02 16.70
N ILE A 431 7.30 33.61 17.85
CA ILE A 431 8.66 33.54 18.41
C ILE A 431 9.05 32.10 18.70
N ILE A 432 8.18 31.33 19.37
CA ILE A 432 8.44 29.92 19.65
C ILE A 432 8.55 29.13 18.33
N SER A 433 7.71 29.43 17.33
CA SER A 433 7.77 28.77 16.02
C SER A 433 9.09 29.05 15.29
N ILE A 434 9.54 30.30 15.27
CA ILE A 434 10.84 30.68 14.70
C ILE A 434 11.98 29.95 15.43
N LEU A 435 11.94 29.92 16.77
CA LEU A 435 12.95 29.25 17.58
C LEU A 435 13.00 27.73 17.28
N ILE A 436 11.84 27.07 17.16
CA ILE A 436 11.74 25.66 16.77
C ILE A 436 12.47 25.44 15.44
N TRP A 437 12.20 26.26 14.43
CA TRP A 437 12.80 26.09 13.09
C TRP A 437 14.29 26.43 13.04
N ILE A 438 14.75 27.39 13.86
CA ILE A 438 16.19 27.65 14.04
C ILE A 438 16.87 26.42 14.64
N ILE A 439 16.31 25.83 15.70
CA ILE A 439 16.85 24.62 16.34
C ILE A 439 16.87 23.45 15.35
N GLU A 440 15.80 23.25 14.59
CA GLU A 440 15.73 22.23 13.53
C GLU A 440 16.81 22.38 12.47
N ALA A 441 17.16 23.63 12.12
CA ALA A 441 18.28 23.92 11.24
C ALA A 441 19.63 23.68 11.94
N SER A 442 19.74 23.99 13.23
CA SER A 442 20.93 23.72 14.04
C SER A 442 21.24 22.23 14.16
N VAL A 443 20.23 21.35 14.19
CA VAL A 443 20.43 19.89 14.15
C VAL A 443 21.26 19.50 12.92
N CYS A 444 20.83 19.92 11.73
CA CYS A 444 21.54 19.67 10.48
C CYS A 444 22.91 20.35 10.45
N TYR A 445 23.01 21.58 10.97
CA TYR A 445 24.27 22.33 11.01
C TYR A 445 25.33 21.62 11.85
N VAL A 446 24.95 21.14 13.04
CA VAL A 446 25.82 20.40 13.95
C VAL A 446 26.32 19.10 13.32
N LEU A 447 25.47 18.40 12.57
CA LEU A 447 25.89 17.22 11.80
C LEU A 447 26.89 17.59 10.71
N LEU A 448 26.63 18.68 9.98
CA LEU A 448 27.49 19.16 8.91
C LEU A 448 28.87 19.59 9.40
N LEU A 449 28.97 20.20 10.59
CA LEU A 449 30.27 20.56 11.22
C LEU A 449 31.23 19.38 11.37
N SER A 450 30.73 18.13 11.41
CA SER A 450 31.59 16.94 11.43
C SER A 450 32.33 16.70 10.11
N LEU A 451 31.81 17.22 9.00
CA LEU A 451 32.20 16.84 7.65
C LEU A 451 32.66 18.03 6.80
N PHE A 452 32.00 19.18 6.92
CA PHE A 452 32.22 20.34 6.06
C PHE A 452 31.78 21.64 6.73
N HIS A 453 32.49 22.73 6.49
CA HIS A 453 32.18 24.03 7.06
C HIS A 453 31.37 24.88 6.07
N VAL A 454 30.22 25.38 6.50
CA VAL A 454 29.36 26.30 5.73
C VAL A 454 28.82 27.40 6.63
N PRO A 455 28.37 28.54 6.07
CA PRO A 455 27.60 29.50 6.85
C PRO A 455 26.27 28.89 7.31
N PHE A 456 25.85 29.18 8.54
CA PHE A 456 24.59 28.70 9.11
C PHE A 456 23.36 29.07 8.25
N SER A 457 23.40 30.23 7.56
CA SER A 457 22.35 30.67 6.65
C SER A 457 22.09 29.69 5.50
N LEU A 458 23.12 28.97 5.02
CA LEU A 458 22.93 27.94 4.01
C LEU A 458 22.12 26.76 4.57
N THR A 459 22.48 26.28 5.76
CA THR A 459 21.73 25.20 6.41
C THR A 459 20.31 25.62 6.75
N LEU A 460 20.13 26.85 7.24
CA LEU A 460 18.81 27.41 7.54
C LEU A 460 17.93 27.48 6.30
N LEU A 461 18.48 27.89 5.14
CA LEU A 461 17.77 27.88 3.87
C LEU A 461 17.42 26.45 3.43
N SER A 462 18.39 25.54 3.46
CA SER A 462 18.21 24.14 3.05
C SER A 462 17.11 23.45 3.84
N ILE A 463 17.09 23.63 5.16
CA ILE A 463 16.09 23.04 6.05
C ILE A 463 14.73 23.73 5.87
N SER A 464 14.69 25.04 5.64
CA SER A 464 13.45 25.76 5.36
C SER A 464 12.78 25.23 4.08
N ILE A 465 13.52 25.13 2.97
CA ILE A 465 13.00 24.63 1.69
C ILE A 465 12.69 23.12 1.78
N GLY A 466 13.55 22.32 2.42
CA GLY A 466 13.27 20.90 2.65
C GLY A 466 11.94 20.67 3.37
N ASN A 467 11.62 21.50 4.36
CA ASN A 467 10.34 21.41 5.07
C ASN A 467 9.14 21.93 4.26
N LEU A 468 9.33 22.88 3.33
CA LEU A 468 8.31 23.24 2.35
C LEU A 468 8.03 22.08 1.38
N ILE A 469 9.07 21.36 0.93
CA ILE A 469 8.90 20.16 0.10
C ILE A 469 8.13 19.09 0.87
N LYS A 470 8.44 18.87 2.16
CA LYS A 470 7.68 17.97 3.05
C LYS A 470 6.22 18.39 3.28
N ALA A 471 5.86 19.63 2.98
CA ALA A 471 4.46 20.08 3.04
C ALA A 471 3.64 19.51 1.88
N LEU A 472 4.28 19.18 0.76
CA LEU A 472 3.68 18.44 -0.34
C LEU A 472 3.74 16.95 0.01
N PRO A 473 2.60 16.24 0.18
CA PRO A 473 2.59 14.84 0.58
C PRO A 473 2.95 13.93 -0.61
N LEU A 474 4.12 14.10 -1.22
CA LEU A 474 4.55 13.34 -2.40
C LEU A 474 5.03 11.93 -2.04
N THR A 475 5.69 11.79 -0.89
CA THR A 475 6.21 10.52 -0.37
C THR A 475 5.93 10.40 1.14
N PRO A 476 5.82 9.18 1.70
CA PRO A 476 5.62 8.99 3.14
C PRO A 476 6.73 9.66 3.94
N GLY A 477 6.37 10.50 4.92
CA GLY A 477 7.32 11.30 5.71
C GLY A 477 8.19 12.27 4.89
N GLY A 478 7.93 12.46 3.60
CA GLY A 478 8.81 13.20 2.69
C GLY A 478 10.14 12.49 2.38
N ILE A 479 10.25 11.19 2.64
CA ILE A 479 11.45 10.39 2.35
C ILE A 479 11.77 10.45 0.85
N GLY A 480 13.03 10.67 0.50
CA GLY A 480 13.51 10.89 -0.87
C GLY A 480 13.41 12.35 -1.29
N THR A 481 12.24 12.96 -1.19
CA THR A 481 12.02 14.35 -1.65
C THR A 481 12.70 15.38 -0.74
N TYR A 482 12.68 15.17 0.58
CA TYR A 482 13.41 16.00 1.54
C TYR A 482 14.91 15.91 1.33
N GLU A 483 15.45 14.69 1.25
CA GLU A 483 16.87 14.43 1.04
C GLU A 483 17.31 15.07 -0.27
N ALA A 484 16.56 14.90 -1.36
CA ALA A 484 16.87 15.53 -2.64
C ALA A 484 16.92 17.07 -2.54
N GLY A 485 15.93 17.69 -1.90
CA GLY A 485 15.86 19.14 -1.75
C GLY A 485 17.00 19.72 -0.90
N VAL A 486 17.27 19.13 0.26
CA VAL A 486 18.36 19.55 1.15
C VAL A 486 19.72 19.31 0.48
N THR A 487 19.89 18.16 -0.18
CA THR A 487 21.13 17.82 -0.91
C THR A 487 21.42 18.83 -2.01
N ALA A 488 20.41 19.15 -2.83
CA ALA A 488 20.56 20.09 -3.94
C ALA A 488 20.98 21.49 -3.45
N LEU A 489 20.37 21.98 -2.37
CA LEU A 489 20.67 23.29 -1.83
C LEU A 489 22.05 23.37 -1.17
N LEU A 490 22.40 22.39 -0.33
CA LEU A 490 23.74 22.33 0.26
C LEU A 490 24.82 22.23 -0.84
N SER A 491 24.58 21.41 -1.87
CA SER A 491 25.51 21.27 -2.97
C SER A 491 25.64 22.53 -3.82
N SER A 492 24.53 23.26 -4.05
CA SER A 492 24.57 24.59 -4.69
C SER A 492 25.37 25.63 -3.90
N GLY A 493 25.47 25.45 -2.59
CA GLY A 493 26.29 26.27 -1.69
C GLY A 493 27.74 25.81 -1.56
N GLY A 494 28.20 24.86 -2.40
CA GLY A 494 29.59 24.41 -2.48
C GLY A 494 29.92 23.17 -1.64
N VAL A 495 28.95 22.53 -1.01
CA VAL A 495 29.18 21.27 -0.28
C VAL A 495 29.26 20.09 -1.27
N PRO A 496 30.24 19.17 -1.14
CA PRO A 496 30.27 17.96 -1.96
C PRO A 496 28.95 17.20 -1.93
N LEU A 497 28.55 16.61 -3.07
CA LEU A 497 27.24 15.98 -3.22
C LEU A 497 27.05 14.82 -2.23
N GLU A 498 28.09 14.01 -2.04
CA GLU A 498 28.13 12.90 -1.10
C GLU A 498 27.94 13.34 0.36
N ILE A 499 28.55 14.46 0.76
CA ILE A 499 28.42 15.02 2.12
C ILE A 499 27.02 15.61 2.29
N SER A 500 26.54 16.36 1.29
CA SER A 500 25.21 16.97 1.27
C SER A 500 24.12 15.92 1.46
N PHE A 501 24.19 14.82 0.70
CA PHE A 501 23.25 13.70 0.82
C PHE A 501 23.41 12.97 2.15
N THR A 502 24.63 12.70 2.59
CA THR A 502 24.89 12.02 3.87
C THR A 502 24.29 12.78 5.04
N VAL A 503 24.51 14.10 5.12
CA VAL A 503 23.96 14.92 6.20
C VAL A 503 22.44 15.01 6.11
N ALA A 504 21.87 15.19 4.91
CA ALA A 504 20.42 15.21 4.73
C ALA A 504 19.77 13.89 5.18
N LEU A 505 20.39 12.76 4.83
CA LEU A 505 19.93 11.42 5.21
C LEU A 505 20.01 11.21 6.73
N VAL A 506 21.13 11.57 7.36
CA VAL A 506 21.32 11.39 8.81
C VAL A 506 20.44 12.34 9.62
N ASP A 507 20.30 13.60 9.20
CA ASP A 507 19.38 14.57 9.80
C ASP A 507 17.95 14.01 9.79
N HIS A 508 17.49 13.50 8.63
CA HIS A 508 16.14 12.98 8.52
C HIS A 508 15.95 11.68 9.31
N ALA A 509 16.91 10.76 9.24
CA ALA A 509 16.86 9.48 9.95
C ALA A 509 16.86 9.68 11.47
N LEU A 510 17.70 10.57 11.99
CA LEU A 510 17.76 10.92 13.41
C LEU A 510 16.40 11.44 13.90
N LYS A 511 15.83 12.40 13.18
CA LYS A 511 14.52 12.99 13.52
C LYS A 511 13.41 11.95 13.51
N ASN A 512 13.38 11.11 12.49
CA ASN A 512 12.37 10.06 12.34
C ASN A 512 12.51 8.98 13.42
N LEU A 513 13.72 8.51 13.72
CA LEU A 513 13.97 7.48 14.72
C LEU A 513 13.56 7.94 16.12
N LEU A 514 14.00 9.14 16.51
CA LEU A 514 13.63 9.71 17.81
C LEU A 514 12.13 9.92 17.91
N THR A 515 11.49 10.44 16.86
CA THR A 515 10.03 10.60 16.82
C THR A 515 9.30 9.27 16.97
N LEU A 516 9.71 8.22 16.25
CA LEU A 516 9.08 6.90 16.36
C LEU A 516 9.23 6.31 17.76
N LEU A 517 10.40 6.45 18.38
CA LEU A 517 10.67 5.96 19.73
C LEU A 517 9.77 6.63 20.78
N PHE A 518 9.67 7.96 20.76
CA PHE A 518 8.81 8.69 21.71
C PHE A 518 7.31 8.54 21.38
N GLY A 519 6.94 8.30 20.13
CA GLY A 519 5.56 7.94 19.77
C GLY A 519 5.12 6.60 20.32
N ALA A 520 6.00 5.59 20.29
CA ALA A 520 5.74 4.29 20.89
C ALA A 520 5.54 4.40 22.41
N LEU A 521 6.35 5.24 23.08
CA LEU A 521 6.14 5.57 24.50
C LEU A 521 4.81 6.29 24.73
N SER A 522 4.42 7.20 23.82
CA SER A 522 3.16 7.93 23.91
C SER A 522 1.93 7.02 23.77
N LEU A 523 1.98 5.99 22.92
CA LEU A 523 0.92 4.96 22.85
C LEU A 523 0.72 4.25 24.20
N LYS A 524 1.83 3.90 24.87
CA LYS A 524 1.79 3.30 26.20
C LYS A 524 1.19 4.26 27.23
N ASN A 525 1.58 5.54 27.19
CA ASN A 525 1.06 6.56 28.12
C ASN A 525 -0.44 6.81 27.95
N PHE A 526 -0.97 6.69 26.73
CA PHE A 526 -2.41 6.76 26.49
C PHE A 526 -3.16 5.44 26.77
N GLY A 527 -2.44 4.33 26.94
CA GLY A 527 -3.03 3.00 27.14
C GLY A 527 -3.75 2.47 25.89
N ILE A 528 -3.28 2.81 24.68
CA ILE A 528 -3.97 2.51 23.41
C ILE A 528 -3.07 1.65 22.52
N SER A 529 -3.67 0.68 21.83
CA SER A 529 -3.00 -0.10 20.78
C SER A 529 -3.08 0.60 19.41
N LEU A 530 -2.14 0.30 18.51
CA LEU A 530 -2.22 0.76 17.11
C LEU A 530 -3.52 0.34 16.41
N SER A 531 -4.07 -0.84 16.74
CA SER A 531 -5.35 -1.31 16.19
C SER A 531 -6.53 -0.47 16.64
N SER A 532 -6.64 -0.19 17.94
CA SER A 532 -7.72 0.62 18.50
C SER A 532 -7.64 2.09 18.06
N LEU A 533 -6.44 2.62 17.85
CA LEU A 533 -6.25 3.94 17.26
C LEU A 533 -6.77 3.97 15.80
N LYS A 534 -6.45 2.94 15.01
CA LYS A 534 -6.89 2.85 13.61
C LYS A 534 -8.42 2.76 13.47
N GLU A 535 -9.08 2.06 14.39
CA GLU A 535 -10.55 2.04 14.46
C GLU A 535 -11.12 3.40 14.87
N GLY A 536 -10.50 4.05 15.85
CA GLY A 536 -10.89 5.39 16.31
C GLY A 536 -10.79 6.45 15.21
N LEU A 537 -9.78 6.39 14.35
CA LEU A 537 -9.62 7.33 13.23
C LEU A 537 -10.81 7.30 12.24
N LYS A 538 -11.42 6.13 12.01
CA LYS A 538 -12.62 6.00 11.17
C LYS A 538 -13.84 6.74 11.74
N SER A 539 -13.84 7.05 13.03
CA SER A 539 -14.92 7.83 13.67
C SER A 539 -14.76 9.34 13.50
N VAL A 540 -13.61 9.79 13.00
CA VAL A 540 -13.25 11.20 12.78
C VAL A 540 -13.30 11.56 11.30
N GLU A 541 -13.20 10.58 10.39
CA GLU A 541 -13.41 10.80 8.96
C GLU A 541 -14.82 11.38 8.72
N PRO A 542 -14.94 12.51 8.00
CA PRO A 542 -16.25 13.05 7.64
C PRO A 542 -16.96 12.04 6.75
N ARG A 543 -18.17 11.64 7.15
CA ARG A 543 -19.10 10.86 6.31
C ARG A 543 -19.69 11.72 5.21
#